data_AF-A0A955KNK4-F1
#
_entry.id   AF-A0A955KNK4-F1
#
_cell.length_a   1.000
_cell.length_b   1.000
_cell.length_c   1.000
_cell.angle_alpha   90.00
_cell.angle_beta   90.00
_cell.angle_gamma   90.00
#
_symmetry.space_group_name_H-M   'P 1'
#
loop_
_entity.id
_entity.type
_entity.pdbx_description
1 polymer ?
#
loop_
_entity_poly.entity_id
_entity_poly.type
_entity_poly.pdbx_seq_one_letter_code
_entity_poly.pdbx_strand_id
1 'polypeptide(L)'
;MEPFQIIAVVLLVAVLAILIYNSFFKSEPKKEDDKSMLMLQQQLQELSKTMDSRLSQTSDKMYASLRDQSSQSQQLIQEVTKQMGEQLRDVVAKTTEVGEGSKKVFEVADQLKELQNILKNPKQRGVLGEYYLETVLNNVLPPESFKMQYGFPDGEIVDAAVFVKGKVIPIDSKFSLENYNRFAEAADGADKVAFEKAFVNDLKLRITETAKYIRPTEQTTDFAFMFIP
;
A
#
# COMPACT_ATOMS: atom_id res chain seq x y z
N MET A 1 34.54 -2.42 -89.20
CA MET A 1 35.26 -2.08 -87.97
C MET A 1 36.70 -2.52 -88.16
N GLU A 2 37.64 -1.60 -88.01
CA GLU A 2 39.06 -1.90 -88.14
C GLU A 2 39.43 -3.02 -87.15
N PRO A 3 40.23 -4.03 -87.53
CA PRO A 3 40.59 -5.17 -86.67
C PRO A 3 41.19 -4.73 -85.31
N PHE A 4 41.77 -3.53 -85.26
CA PHE A 4 42.31 -2.91 -84.06
C PHE A 4 41.26 -2.61 -82.98
N GLN A 5 40.03 -2.24 -83.36
CA GLN A 5 38.97 -1.88 -82.41
C GLN A 5 38.41 -3.10 -81.67
N ILE A 6 38.34 -4.26 -82.35
CA ILE A 6 37.84 -5.50 -81.73
C ILE A 6 38.84 -6.00 -80.67
N ILE A 7 40.14 -5.92 -80.94
CA ILE A 7 41.19 -6.30 -79.98
C ILE A 7 41.15 -5.41 -78.74
N ALA A 8 40.93 -4.10 -78.91
CA ALA A 8 40.81 -3.17 -77.79
C ALA A 8 39.61 -3.47 -76.89
N VAL A 9 38.46 -3.81 -77.47
CA VAL A 9 37.25 -4.16 -76.69
C VAL A 9 37.43 -5.46 -75.92
N VAL A 10 38.05 -6.49 -76.52
CA VAL A 10 38.30 -7.77 -75.85
C VAL A 10 39.27 -7.60 -74.67
N LEU A 11 40.33 -6.79 -74.82
CA LEU A 11 41.24 -6.48 -73.73
C LEU A 11 40.53 -5.74 -72.58
N LEU A 12 39.64 -4.81 -72.90
CA LEU A 12 38.91 -4.02 -71.90
C LEU A 12 37.93 -4.91 -71.11
N VAL A 13 37.25 -5.84 -71.78
CA VAL A 13 36.39 -6.84 -71.12
C VAL A 13 37.21 -7.80 -70.25
N ALA A 14 38.39 -8.24 -70.71
CA ALA A 14 39.26 -9.10 -69.92
C ALA A 14 39.78 -8.40 -68.64
N VAL A 15 40.15 -7.11 -68.73
CA VAL A 15 40.56 -6.31 -67.58
C VAL A 15 39.39 -6.13 -66.62
N LEU A 16 38.18 -5.83 -67.10
CA LEU A 16 36.99 -5.74 -66.26
C LEU A 16 36.66 -7.07 -65.57
N ALA A 17 36.78 -8.19 -66.28
CA ALA A 17 36.56 -9.52 -65.70
C ALA A 17 37.59 -9.84 -64.60
N ILE A 18 38.86 -9.49 -64.79
CA ILE A 18 39.92 -9.66 -63.78
C ILE A 18 39.68 -8.75 -62.57
N LEU A 19 39.25 -7.50 -62.79
CA LEU A 19 38.91 -6.57 -61.72
C LEU A 19 37.70 -7.05 -60.90
N ILE A 20 36.65 -7.55 -61.56
CA ILE A 20 35.47 -8.11 -60.91
C ILE A 20 35.86 -9.38 -60.14
N TYR A 21 36.67 -10.27 -60.74
CA TYR A 21 37.13 -11.50 -60.08
C TYR A 21 37.98 -11.19 -58.85
N ASN A 22 38.94 -10.28 -58.94
CA ASN A 22 39.75 -9.86 -57.79
C ASN A 22 38.91 -9.18 -56.70
N SER A 23 37.89 -8.40 -57.09
CA SER A 23 37.00 -7.74 -56.13
C SER A 23 36.08 -8.73 -55.40
N PHE A 24 35.59 -9.77 -56.09
CA PHE A 24 34.68 -10.75 -55.50
C PHE A 24 35.41 -11.88 -54.74
N PHE A 25 36.57 -12.33 -55.22
CA PHE A 25 37.27 -13.49 -54.63
C PHE A 25 38.35 -13.13 -53.60
N LYS A 26 38.73 -11.85 -53.44
CA LYS A 26 39.78 -11.42 -52.48
C LYS A 26 39.24 -10.68 -51.26
N SER A 27 38.02 -10.98 -50.84
CA SER A 27 37.50 -10.55 -49.53
C SER A 27 37.79 -11.62 -48.49
N GLU A 28 38.92 -11.53 -47.78
CA GLU A 28 39.09 -12.26 -46.51
C GLU A 28 38.02 -11.79 -45.51
N PRO A 29 37.42 -12.68 -44.71
CA PRO A 29 36.45 -12.27 -43.70
C PRO A 29 37.16 -11.45 -42.62
N LYS A 30 36.69 -10.20 -42.44
CA LYS A 30 37.16 -9.26 -41.41
C LYS A 30 37.09 -9.88 -40.01
N LYS A 31 38.25 -10.04 -39.36
CA LYS A 31 38.41 -10.42 -37.93
C LYS A 31 38.08 -9.30 -36.93
N GLU A 32 37.31 -8.29 -37.33
CA GLU A 32 37.06 -7.09 -36.53
C GLU A 32 35.90 -7.30 -35.54
N ASP A 33 34.84 -8.03 -35.94
CA ASP A 33 33.66 -8.29 -35.10
C ASP A 33 33.97 -9.13 -33.85
N ASP A 34 34.84 -10.13 -33.97
CA ASP A 34 35.18 -11.05 -32.88
C ASP A 34 35.89 -10.34 -31.71
N LYS A 35 36.72 -9.33 -32.02
CA LYS A 35 37.51 -8.61 -31.01
C LYS A 35 36.65 -7.60 -30.24
N SER A 36 35.71 -6.95 -30.91
CA SER A 36 34.69 -6.10 -30.28
C SER A 36 33.71 -6.91 -29.43
N MET A 37 33.30 -8.10 -29.89
CA MET A 37 32.45 -9.01 -29.14
C MET A 37 33.14 -9.49 -27.86
N LEU A 38 34.43 -9.82 -27.92
CA LEU A 38 35.24 -10.21 -26.77
C LEU A 38 35.39 -9.08 -25.74
N MET A 39 35.62 -7.84 -26.20
CA MET A 39 35.71 -6.67 -25.31
C MET A 39 34.38 -6.37 -24.62
N LEU A 40 33.26 -6.51 -25.33
CA LEU A 40 31.93 -6.35 -24.75
C LEU A 40 31.63 -7.42 -23.70
N GLN A 41 32.03 -8.68 -23.95
CA GLN A 41 31.87 -9.77 -23.00
C GLN A 41 32.69 -9.54 -21.72
N GLN A 42 33.93 -9.05 -21.84
CA GLN A 42 34.76 -8.70 -20.69
C GLN A 42 34.16 -7.55 -19.88
N GLN A 43 33.65 -6.50 -20.54
CA GLN A 43 32.98 -5.38 -19.86
C GLN A 43 31.74 -5.83 -19.10
N LEU A 44 30.92 -6.72 -19.66
CA LEU A 44 29.73 -7.25 -18.98
C LEU A 44 30.09 -8.10 -17.75
N GLN A 45 31.16 -8.89 -17.82
CA GLN A 45 31.64 -9.68 -16.68
C GLN A 45 32.17 -8.77 -15.55
N GLU A 46 32.89 -7.71 -15.89
CA GLU A 46 33.42 -6.76 -14.91
C GLU A 46 32.29 -5.92 -14.26
N LEU A 47 31.27 -5.56 -15.03
CA LEU A 47 30.05 -4.92 -14.55
C LEU A 47 29.27 -5.83 -13.61
N SER A 48 29.08 -7.10 -13.96
CA SER A 48 28.40 -8.08 -13.10
C SER A 48 29.13 -8.22 -11.76
N LYS A 49 30.45 -8.37 -11.80
CA LYS A 49 31.27 -8.55 -10.59
C LYS A 49 31.25 -7.31 -9.68
N THR A 50 31.21 -6.12 -10.27
CA THR A 50 31.11 -4.86 -9.54
C THR A 50 29.70 -4.63 -8.98
N MET A 51 28.66 -4.98 -9.74
CA MET A 51 27.27 -5.00 -9.27
C MET A 51 27.10 -5.96 -8.08
N ASP A 52 27.60 -7.18 -8.17
CA ASP A 52 27.52 -8.17 -7.08
C ASP A 52 28.23 -7.67 -5.81
N SER A 53 29.42 -7.06 -5.97
CA SER A 53 30.15 -6.49 -4.84
C SER A 53 29.40 -5.30 -4.20
N ARG A 54 28.80 -4.42 -5.01
CA ARG A 54 28.01 -3.27 -4.53
C ARG A 54 26.70 -3.71 -3.88
N LEU A 55 26.03 -4.72 -4.44
CA LEU A 55 24.82 -5.31 -3.88
C LEU A 55 25.11 -5.96 -2.53
N SER A 56 26.17 -6.76 -2.42
CA SER A 56 26.59 -7.36 -1.15
C SER A 56 26.88 -6.30 -0.08
N GLN A 57 27.66 -5.26 -0.42
CA GLN A 57 27.97 -4.16 0.50
C GLN A 57 26.73 -3.35 0.91
N THR A 58 25.76 -3.21 0.01
CA THR A 58 24.50 -2.52 0.29
C THR A 58 23.60 -3.36 1.19
N SER A 59 23.51 -4.66 0.94
CA SER A 59 22.80 -5.60 1.80
C SER A 59 23.38 -5.62 3.20
N ASP A 60 24.71 -5.70 3.36
CA ASP A 60 25.35 -5.71 4.68
C ASP A 60 25.09 -4.42 5.47
N LYS A 61 25.18 -3.25 4.81
CA LYS A 61 24.83 -1.96 5.43
C LYS A 61 23.34 -1.88 5.79
N MET A 62 22.47 -2.43 4.94
CA MET A 62 21.03 -2.46 5.20
C MET A 62 20.71 -3.34 6.41
N TYR A 63 21.33 -4.52 6.53
CA TYR A 63 21.17 -5.40 7.68
C TYR A 63 21.69 -4.77 8.98
N ALA A 64 22.82 -4.06 8.93
CA ALA A 64 23.33 -3.32 10.08
C ALA A 64 22.35 -2.21 10.53
N SER A 65 21.86 -1.39 9.59
CA SER A 65 20.90 -0.32 9.91
C SER A 65 19.56 -0.85 10.42
N LEU A 66 19.06 -1.97 9.89
CA LEU A 66 17.84 -2.61 10.39
C LEU A 66 18.01 -3.16 11.81
N ARG A 67 19.20 -3.69 12.14
CA ARG A 67 19.51 -4.17 13.48
C ARG A 67 19.60 -3.02 14.48
N ASP A 68 20.22 -1.91 14.11
CA ASP A 68 20.32 -0.71 14.94
C ASP A 68 18.94 -0.07 15.17
N GLN A 69 18.10 -0.01 14.13
CA GLN A 69 16.72 0.47 14.23
C GLN A 69 15.86 -0.43 15.12
N SER A 70 16.02 -1.75 15.02
CA SER A 70 15.31 -2.70 15.89
C SER A 70 15.71 -2.52 17.36
N SER A 71 17.00 -2.32 17.64
CA SER A 71 17.50 -2.07 18.98
C SER A 71 16.96 -0.75 19.56
N GLN A 72 16.97 0.34 18.78
CA GLN A 72 16.40 1.62 19.21
C GLN A 72 14.89 1.52 19.45
N SER A 73 14.16 0.78 18.61
CA SER A 73 12.73 0.55 18.80
C SER A 73 12.44 -0.24 20.08
N GLN A 74 13.25 -1.25 20.42
CA GLN A 74 13.09 -2.00 21.66
C GLN A 74 13.33 -1.13 22.89
N GLN A 75 14.32 -0.23 22.85
CA GLN A 75 14.59 0.73 23.92
C GLN A 75 13.44 1.73 24.10
N LEU A 76 12.91 2.28 23.00
CA LEU A 76 11.74 3.16 23.02
C LEU A 76 10.51 2.47 23.61
N ILE A 77 10.24 1.22 23.23
CA ILE A 77 9.11 0.45 23.77
C ILE A 77 9.28 0.20 25.27
N GLN A 78 10.49 -0.11 25.73
CA GLN A 78 10.75 -0.30 27.16
C GLN A 78 10.58 0.99 27.95
N GLU A 79 11.06 2.13 27.43
CA GLU A 79 10.90 3.44 28.07
C GLU A 79 9.43 3.85 28.16
N VAL A 80 8.68 3.70 27.06
CA VAL A 80 7.23 3.97 27.03
C VAL A 80 6.47 3.08 28.01
N THR A 81 6.78 1.78 28.03
CA THR A 81 6.11 0.84 28.95
C THR A 81 6.36 1.19 30.41
N LYS A 82 7.59 1.62 30.74
CA LYS A 82 7.97 2.04 32.09
C LYS A 82 7.23 3.31 32.51
N GLN A 83 7.23 4.34 31.65
CA GLN A 83 6.51 5.59 31.92
C GLN A 83 5.00 5.36 32.08
N MET A 84 4.41 4.49 31.27
CA MET A 84 2.99 4.15 31.35
C MET A 84 2.65 3.41 32.66
N GLY A 85 3.54 2.53 33.13
CA GLY A 85 3.39 1.85 34.42
C GLY A 85 3.49 2.80 35.62
N GLU A 86 4.36 3.81 35.55
CA GLU A 86 4.50 4.86 36.58
C GLU A 86 3.27 5.77 36.60
N GLN A 87 2.77 6.23 35.45
CA GLN A 87 1.55 7.03 35.36
C GLN A 87 0.30 6.29 35.86
N LEU A 88 0.16 5.00 35.54
CA LEU A 88 -0.94 4.18 36.04
C LEU A 88 -0.91 4.05 37.57
N ARG A 89 0.28 3.93 38.17
CA ARG A 89 0.41 3.88 39.64
C ARG A 89 0.02 5.20 40.29
N ASP A 90 0.40 6.34 39.71
CA ASP A 90 0.00 7.65 40.22
C ASP A 90 -1.51 7.88 40.12
N VAL A 91 -2.14 7.42 39.03
CA VAL A 91 -3.60 7.47 38.87
C VAL A 91 -4.31 6.59 39.90
N VAL A 92 -3.80 5.36 40.14
CA VAL A 92 -4.39 4.45 41.14
C VAL A 92 -4.22 5.00 42.56
N ALA A 93 -3.05 5.53 42.89
CA ALA A 93 -2.79 6.16 44.19
C ALA A 93 -3.73 7.35 44.46
N LYS A 94 -3.91 8.22 43.46
CA LYS A 94 -4.80 9.40 43.56
C LYS A 94 -6.28 9.03 43.59
N THR A 95 -6.64 7.84 43.10
CA THR A 95 -8.01 7.29 43.14
C THR A 95 -8.33 6.63 44.49
N THR A 96 -7.32 6.30 45.30
CA THR A 96 -7.53 5.66 46.62
C THR A 96 -7.81 6.67 47.75
N GLU A 97 -7.56 7.97 47.54
CA GLU A 97 -7.69 9.03 48.56
C GLU A 97 -9.05 9.78 48.52
N VAL A 98 -9.88 9.58 47.50
CA VAL A 98 -11.18 10.28 47.37
C VAL A 98 -12.33 9.34 47.76
N GLY A 99 -12.57 9.25 49.07
CA GLY A 99 -13.69 8.54 49.66
C GLY A 99 -15.04 9.23 49.43
N GLU A 100 -15.57 9.17 48.21
CA GLU A 100 -17.00 9.45 47.89
C GLU A 100 -17.42 8.88 46.51
N GLY A 101 -16.70 7.90 45.97
CA GLY A 101 -16.88 7.36 44.60
C GLY A 101 -17.81 6.15 44.44
N SER A 102 -18.37 5.59 45.52
CA SER A 102 -19.06 4.29 45.45
C SER A 102 -20.49 4.33 44.90
N LYS A 103 -21.05 5.52 44.60
CA LYS A 103 -22.43 5.66 44.06
C LYS A 103 -22.51 5.81 42.54
N LYS A 104 -21.44 6.28 41.88
CA LYS A 104 -21.40 6.51 40.42
C LYS A 104 -21.14 5.25 39.58
N VAL A 105 -20.63 4.18 40.19
CA VAL A 105 -20.34 2.92 39.46
C VAL A 105 -21.61 2.18 39.05
N PHE A 106 -22.72 2.38 39.77
CA PHE A 106 -24.02 1.81 39.38
C PHE A 106 -24.72 2.59 38.25
N GLU A 107 -24.44 3.89 38.07
CA GLU A 107 -24.99 4.67 36.95
C GLU A 107 -24.33 4.33 35.61
N VAL A 108 -23.04 3.97 35.59
CA VAL A 108 -22.34 3.58 34.35
C VAL A 108 -22.87 2.25 33.80
N ALA A 109 -23.28 1.33 34.67
CA ALA A 109 -23.89 0.07 34.25
C ALA A 109 -25.28 0.26 33.62
N ASP A 110 -26.08 1.21 34.14
CA ASP A 110 -27.37 1.58 33.55
C ASP A 110 -27.19 2.38 32.24
N GLN A 111 -26.16 3.24 32.14
CA GLN A 111 -25.77 3.91 30.89
C GLN A 111 -25.28 2.93 29.81
N LEU A 112 -24.61 1.84 30.18
CA LEU A 112 -24.25 0.77 29.24
C LEU A 112 -25.48 -0.02 28.75
N LYS A 113 -26.50 -0.20 29.59
CA LYS A 113 -27.81 -0.75 29.21
C LYS A 113 -28.61 0.20 28.31
N GLU A 114 -28.46 1.51 28.52
CA GLU A 114 -29.05 2.56 27.68
C GLU A 114 -28.37 2.63 26.30
N LEU A 115 -27.05 2.44 26.23
CA LEU A 115 -26.30 2.24 24.98
C LEU A 115 -26.85 1.05 24.18
N GLN A 116 -27.14 -0.07 24.85
CA GLN A 116 -27.74 -1.25 24.22
C GLN A 116 -29.15 -0.99 23.64
N ASN A 117 -29.90 -0.03 24.20
CA ASN A 117 -31.20 0.39 23.69
C ASN A 117 -31.10 1.44 22.56
N ILE A 118 -30.10 2.33 22.59
CA ILE A 118 -29.80 3.28 21.49
C ILE A 118 -29.30 2.53 20.24
N LEU A 119 -28.58 1.42 20.43
CA LEU A 119 -28.18 0.48 19.38
C LEU A 119 -29.37 -0.24 18.70
N LYS A 120 -30.62 -0.05 19.13
CA LYS A 120 -31.80 -0.61 18.42
C LYS A 120 -32.25 0.25 17.25
N ASN A 121 -31.95 1.55 17.22
CA ASN A 121 -32.42 2.45 16.17
C ASN A 121 -31.34 2.66 15.08
N PRO A 122 -31.58 2.27 13.82
CA PRO A 122 -30.61 2.40 12.74
C PRO A 122 -30.04 3.82 12.56
N LYS A 123 -30.85 4.86 12.77
CA LYS A 123 -30.43 6.25 12.59
C LYS A 123 -29.49 6.71 13.71
N GLN A 124 -29.78 6.34 14.95
CA GLN A 124 -28.92 6.68 16.10
C GLN A 124 -27.59 5.92 16.05
N ARG A 125 -27.58 4.69 15.52
CA ARG A 125 -26.35 3.93 15.26
C ARG A 125 -25.41 4.61 14.28
N GLY A 126 -25.95 5.13 13.15
CA GLY A 126 -25.15 5.87 12.17
C GLY A 126 -24.46 7.09 12.80
N VAL A 127 -25.23 7.90 13.52
CA VAL A 127 -24.71 9.09 14.21
C VAL A 127 -23.62 8.75 15.24
N LEU A 128 -23.77 7.65 15.98
CA LEU A 128 -22.72 7.20 16.91
C LEU A 128 -21.45 6.74 16.17
N GLY A 129 -21.59 6.00 15.07
CA GLY A 129 -20.46 5.58 14.25
C GLY A 129 -19.66 6.77 13.71
N GLU A 130 -20.36 7.78 13.19
CA GLU A 130 -19.76 9.04 12.73
C GLU A 130 -19.07 9.80 13.86
N TYR A 131 -19.70 9.89 15.04
CA TYR A 131 -19.11 10.54 16.21
C TYR A 131 -17.83 9.83 16.68
N TYR A 132 -17.83 8.49 16.70
CA TYR A 132 -16.63 7.71 17.03
C TYR A 132 -15.52 7.93 16.00
N LEU A 133 -15.87 7.91 14.71
CA LEU A 133 -14.92 8.20 13.64
C LEU A 133 -14.32 9.60 13.79
N GLU A 134 -15.16 10.62 13.99
CA GLU A 134 -14.72 12.00 14.22
C GLU A 134 -13.79 12.12 15.43
N THR A 135 -14.14 11.45 16.54
CA THR A 135 -13.31 11.43 17.76
C THR A 135 -11.94 10.80 17.49
N VAL A 136 -11.89 9.67 16.79
CA VAL A 136 -10.64 9.00 16.43
C VAL A 136 -9.78 9.88 15.52
N LEU A 137 -10.39 10.49 14.49
CA LEU A 137 -9.68 11.38 13.57
C LEU A 137 -9.14 12.62 14.28
N ASN A 138 -9.91 13.26 15.15
CA ASN A 138 -9.46 14.41 15.94
C ASN A 138 -8.30 14.08 16.89
N ASN A 139 -8.26 12.86 17.43
CA ASN A 139 -7.21 12.45 18.37
C ASN A 139 -5.88 12.11 17.66
N VAL A 140 -5.95 11.67 16.40
CA VAL A 140 -4.77 11.16 15.66
C VAL A 140 -4.25 12.16 14.64
N LEU A 141 -5.13 12.96 14.04
CA LEU A 141 -4.81 13.85 12.93
C LEU A 141 -5.02 15.32 13.30
N PRO A 142 -4.23 16.24 12.73
CA PRO A 142 -4.53 17.67 12.81
C PRO A 142 -5.93 17.97 12.22
N PRO A 143 -6.70 18.92 12.78
CA PRO A 143 -8.03 19.27 12.30
C PRO A 143 -8.09 19.66 10.82
N GLU A 144 -7.00 20.18 10.26
CA GLU A 144 -6.92 20.60 8.86
C GLU A 144 -6.62 19.46 7.88
N SER A 145 -6.22 18.28 8.41
CA SER A 145 -5.84 17.12 7.62
C SER A 145 -7.03 16.22 7.27
N PHE A 146 -8.23 16.50 7.77
CA PHE A 146 -9.43 15.74 7.44
C PHE A 146 -10.68 16.62 7.43
N LYS A 147 -11.76 16.10 6.83
CA LYS A 147 -13.07 16.75 6.81
C LYS A 147 -14.16 15.70 6.95
N MET A 148 -15.08 15.92 7.89
CA MET A 148 -16.30 15.12 8.02
C MET A 148 -17.31 15.51 6.93
N GLN A 149 -18.16 14.56 6.54
CA GLN A 149 -19.24 14.74 5.56
C GLN A 149 -18.72 15.41 4.27
N TYR A 150 -17.71 14.80 3.66
CA TYR A 150 -17.07 15.33 2.46
C TYR A 150 -17.91 15.02 1.22
N GLY A 151 -18.44 16.07 0.59
CA GLY A 151 -19.16 15.96 -0.67
C GLY A 151 -18.24 15.95 -1.88
N PHE A 152 -18.42 14.96 -2.75
CA PHE A 152 -17.81 14.87 -4.06
C PHE A 152 -18.54 15.75 -5.10
N PRO A 153 -17.91 16.09 -6.22
CA PRO A 153 -18.51 16.90 -7.29
C PRO A 153 -19.83 16.37 -7.86
N ASP A 154 -20.06 15.07 -7.83
CA ASP A 154 -21.30 14.42 -8.29
C ASP A 154 -22.44 14.47 -7.27
N GLY A 155 -22.19 14.98 -6.07
CA GLY A 155 -23.17 15.10 -4.99
C GLY A 155 -23.20 13.91 -4.01
N GLU A 156 -22.38 12.87 -4.21
CA GLU A 156 -22.22 11.85 -3.17
C GLU A 156 -21.41 12.39 -1.99
N ILE A 157 -21.77 11.98 -0.77
CA ILE A 157 -21.10 12.40 0.46
C ILE A 157 -20.51 11.17 1.15
N VAL A 158 -19.24 11.25 1.54
CA VAL A 158 -18.57 10.25 2.37
C VAL A 158 -18.43 10.76 3.81
N ASP A 159 -18.51 9.85 4.78
CA ASP A 159 -18.53 10.20 6.21
C ASP A 159 -17.31 11.00 6.64
N ALA A 160 -16.11 10.64 6.17
CA ALA A 160 -14.92 11.45 6.34
C ALA A 160 -13.98 11.36 5.13
N ALA A 161 -13.17 12.40 4.95
CA ALA A 161 -12.12 12.46 3.95
C ALA A 161 -10.84 12.95 4.60
N VAL A 162 -9.75 12.21 4.45
CA VAL A 162 -8.41 12.60 4.92
C VAL A 162 -7.59 13.12 3.75
N PHE A 163 -6.98 14.29 3.90
CA PHE A 163 -6.18 14.92 2.86
C PHE A 163 -4.70 14.63 3.08
N VAL A 164 -4.08 13.93 2.14
CA VAL A 164 -2.66 13.56 2.20
C VAL A 164 -1.98 13.86 0.88
N LYS A 165 -0.99 14.77 0.88
CA LYS A 165 -0.17 15.10 -0.30
C LYS A 165 -0.98 15.44 -1.56
N GLY A 166 -2.07 16.18 -1.39
CA GLY A 166 -2.96 16.57 -2.50
C GLY A 166 -3.90 15.45 -2.99
N LYS A 167 -3.98 14.32 -2.28
CA LYS A 167 -4.98 13.27 -2.51
C LYS A 167 -5.99 13.20 -1.38
N VAL A 168 -7.17 12.68 -1.70
CA VAL A 168 -8.26 12.45 -0.76
C VAL A 168 -8.36 10.95 -0.44
N ILE A 169 -8.30 10.59 0.84
CA ILE A 169 -8.56 9.23 1.30
C ILE A 169 -9.99 9.20 1.85
N PRO A 170 -10.95 8.59 1.15
CA PRO A 170 -12.31 8.47 1.64
C PRO A 170 -12.38 7.43 2.77
N ILE A 171 -13.14 7.76 3.81
CA ILE A 171 -13.43 6.90 4.96
C ILE A 171 -14.94 6.85 5.16
N ASP A 172 -15.50 5.66 5.00
CA ASP A 172 -16.94 5.39 5.14
C ASP A 172 -17.16 4.54 6.40
N SER A 173 -18.00 5.01 7.31
CA SER A 173 -18.35 4.28 8.53
C SER A 173 -19.52 3.36 8.22
N LYS A 174 -19.30 2.04 8.37
CA LYS A 174 -20.34 1.05 8.14
C LYS A 174 -20.47 0.15 9.35
N PHE A 175 -21.68 0.14 9.92
CA PHE A 175 -21.97 -0.61 11.13
C PHE A 175 -22.70 -1.91 10.83
N SER A 176 -21.96 -3.00 10.66
CA SER A 176 -22.46 -4.36 10.40
C SER A 176 -22.59 -5.22 11.69
N LEU A 177 -22.87 -4.59 12.84
CA LEU A 177 -22.89 -5.35 14.11
C LEU A 177 -24.02 -6.38 14.21
N GLU A 178 -25.11 -6.24 13.46
CA GLU A 178 -26.26 -7.13 13.65
C GLU A 178 -25.95 -8.58 13.26
N ASN A 179 -25.37 -8.79 12.09
CA ASN A 179 -24.98 -10.13 11.64
C ASN A 179 -23.78 -10.66 12.44
N TYR A 180 -22.87 -9.78 12.84
CA TYR A 180 -21.77 -10.14 13.74
C TYR A 180 -22.28 -10.64 15.09
N ASN A 181 -23.19 -9.92 15.75
CA ASN A 181 -23.75 -10.32 17.04
C ASN A 181 -24.51 -11.64 16.93
N ARG A 182 -25.32 -11.81 15.87
CA ARG A 182 -26.02 -13.08 15.60
C ARG A 182 -25.05 -14.25 15.45
N PHE A 183 -23.92 -14.03 14.77
CA PHE A 183 -22.87 -15.05 14.64
C PHE A 183 -22.13 -15.30 15.96
N ALA A 184 -21.79 -14.25 16.70
CA ALA A 184 -21.03 -14.33 17.96
C ALA A 184 -21.85 -14.99 19.10
N GLU A 185 -23.16 -14.74 19.14
CA GLU A 185 -24.08 -15.29 20.13
C GLU A 185 -24.59 -16.69 19.76
N ALA A 186 -24.37 -17.14 18.51
CA ALA A 186 -24.84 -18.44 18.07
C ALA A 186 -24.05 -19.60 18.70
N ALA A 187 -24.80 -20.58 19.20
CA ALA A 187 -24.23 -21.86 19.63
C ALA A 187 -23.63 -22.63 18.44
N ASP A 188 -22.63 -23.46 18.71
CA ASP A 188 -22.00 -24.28 17.67
C ASP A 188 -23.02 -25.25 17.04
N GLY A 189 -23.19 -25.15 15.72
CA GLY A 189 -24.20 -25.90 14.97
C GLY A 189 -24.43 -25.34 13.57
N ALA A 190 -25.47 -25.85 12.90
CA ALA A 190 -25.83 -25.46 11.54
C ALA A 190 -26.16 -23.95 11.41
N ASP A 191 -26.75 -23.36 12.46
CA ASP A 191 -27.13 -21.95 12.49
C ASP A 191 -25.90 -21.03 12.52
N LYS A 192 -24.82 -21.42 13.21
CA LYS A 192 -23.58 -20.64 13.26
C LYS A 192 -22.93 -20.51 11.88
N VAL A 193 -22.93 -21.59 11.09
CA VAL A 193 -22.42 -21.58 9.70
C VAL A 193 -23.29 -20.68 8.80
N ALA A 194 -24.61 -20.67 9.02
CA ALA A 194 -25.51 -19.79 8.28
C ALA A 194 -25.30 -18.31 8.64
N PHE A 195 -25.16 -17.99 9.92
CA PHE A 195 -24.89 -16.63 10.39
C PHE A 195 -23.51 -16.12 9.96
N GLU A 196 -22.49 -16.98 9.97
CA GLU A 196 -21.17 -16.65 9.43
C GLU A 196 -21.26 -16.26 7.95
N LYS A 197 -21.96 -17.05 7.13
CA LYS A 197 -22.17 -16.74 5.71
C LYS A 197 -22.93 -15.41 5.52
N ALA A 198 -23.96 -15.16 6.33
CA ALA A 198 -24.72 -13.92 6.28
C ALA A 198 -23.84 -12.72 6.64
N PHE A 199 -23.03 -12.82 7.70
CA PHE A 199 -22.07 -11.80 8.12
C PHE A 199 -21.03 -11.51 7.03
N VAL A 200 -20.39 -12.54 6.46
CA VAL A 200 -19.40 -12.37 5.39
C VAL A 200 -20.02 -11.72 4.15
N ASN A 201 -21.24 -12.10 3.78
CA ASN A 201 -21.92 -11.50 2.63
C ASN A 201 -22.29 -10.03 2.88
N ASP A 202 -22.77 -9.69 4.08
CA ASP A 202 -23.05 -8.31 4.46
C ASP A 202 -21.77 -7.47 4.40
N LEU A 203 -20.65 -7.94 4.96
CA LEU A 203 -19.35 -7.25 4.86
C LEU A 203 -18.91 -7.03 3.41
N LYS A 204 -19.06 -8.03 2.53
CA LYS A 204 -18.74 -7.88 1.10
C LYS A 204 -19.58 -6.81 0.42
N LEU A 205 -20.87 -6.74 0.75
CA LEU A 205 -21.76 -5.70 0.25
C LEU A 205 -21.29 -4.32 0.73
N ARG A 206 -20.95 -4.18 2.01
CA ARG A 206 -20.42 -2.92 2.56
C ARG A 206 -19.11 -2.49 1.91
N ILE A 207 -18.18 -3.42 1.69
CA ILE A 207 -16.94 -3.14 0.95
C ILE A 207 -17.24 -2.62 -0.46
N THR A 208 -18.22 -3.23 -1.15
CA THR A 208 -18.64 -2.79 -2.49
C THR A 208 -19.26 -1.40 -2.45
N GLU A 209 -20.09 -1.10 -1.44
CA GLU A 209 -20.64 0.24 -1.20
C GLU A 209 -19.53 1.26 -0.95
N THR A 210 -18.55 0.96 -0.08
CA THR A 210 -17.44 1.88 0.22
C THR A 210 -16.51 2.08 -0.98
N ALA A 211 -16.33 1.06 -1.82
CA ALA A 211 -15.48 1.15 -3.01
C ALA A 211 -15.95 2.20 -4.02
N LYS A 212 -17.23 2.61 -4.00
CA LYS A 212 -17.75 3.68 -4.88
C LYS A 212 -17.10 5.04 -4.66
N TYR A 213 -16.47 5.25 -3.50
CA TYR A 213 -15.73 6.47 -3.18
C TYR A 213 -14.28 6.45 -3.70
N ILE A 214 -13.81 5.33 -4.27
CA ILE A 214 -12.52 5.26 -4.94
C ILE A 214 -12.68 5.87 -6.34
N ARG A 215 -12.35 7.16 -6.45
CA ARG A 215 -12.55 8.01 -7.62
C ARG A 215 -11.27 8.76 -8.00
N PRO A 216 -10.32 8.11 -8.69
CA PRO A 216 -9.05 8.73 -9.06
C PRO A 216 -9.20 10.00 -9.91
N THR A 217 -10.29 10.12 -10.68
CA THR A 217 -10.64 11.32 -11.46
C THR A 217 -10.95 12.54 -10.60
N GLU A 218 -11.33 12.33 -9.33
CA GLU A 218 -11.67 13.35 -8.33
C GLU A 218 -10.57 13.49 -7.26
N GLN A 219 -9.34 13.09 -7.60
CA GLN A 219 -8.14 13.15 -6.74
C GLN A 219 -8.18 12.24 -5.51
N THR A 220 -9.04 11.22 -5.48
CA THR A 220 -8.95 10.23 -4.39
C THR A 220 -7.73 9.33 -4.56
N THR A 221 -7.40 8.62 -3.49
CA THR A 221 -6.55 7.43 -3.56
C THR A 221 -7.21 6.30 -4.35
N ASP A 222 -6.41 5.32 -4.73
CA ASP A 222 -6.79 4.04 -5.35
C ASP A 222 -7.36 3.03 -4.32
N PHE A 223 -7.50 3.47 -3.07
CA PHE A 223 -8.14 2.74 -1.98
C PHE A 223 -9.02 3.68 -1.15
N ALA A 224 -9.93 3.09 -0.38
CA ALA A 224 -10.75 3.75 0.62
C ALA A 224 -10.65 2.97 1.94
N PHE A 225 -10.93 3.62 3.06
CA PHE A 225 -11.06 2.94 4.35
C PHE A 225 -12.53 2.73 4.70
N MET A 226 -12.84 1.53 5.18
CA MET A 226 -14.11 1.25 5.83
C MET A 226 -13.86 1.26 7.34
N PHE A 227 -14.51 2.18 8.06
CA PHE A 227 -14.40 2.27 9.51
C PHE A 227 -15.46 1.39 10.16
N ILE A 228 -15.01 0.49 11.03
CA ILE A 228 -15.84 -0.36 11.88
C ILE A 228 -15.57 0.07 13.34
N PRO A 229 -16.54 0.66 14.04
CA PRO A 229 -16.40 1.06 15.45
C PRO A 229 -16.21 -0.12 16.41
#